data_AF-A0A229VWP6-F1
#
_entry.id   AF-A0A229VWP6-F1
#
_cell.length_a   1.000
_cell.length_b   1.000
_cell.length_c   1.000
_cell.angle_alpha   90.00
_cell.angle_beta   90.00
_cell.angle_gamma   90.00
#
_symmetry.space_group_name_H-M   'P 1'
#
loop_
_entity.id
_entity.type
_entity.pdbx_description
1 polymer ?
#
loop_
_entity_poly.entity_id
_entity_poly.type
_entity_poly.pdbx_seq_one_letter_code
_entity_poly.pdbx_strand_id
1 'polypeptide(L)'
;MQTLTINGKAVTATIDWYVFDRALGAMSHEDRNELDATRGATWHGDPDKGGIPNGLDTYHIEITRYKAGNGLAVRIINTDPEQDDISPISQNIGQATADELTFWENHNNLYATSEMERAGIIEPTGIETTFGPHNTTSRLMRFTAPYRTPALEALARHDAETR
;
A
#
# COMPACT_ATOMS: atom_id res chain seq x y z
N MET A 1 15.17 5.01 -5.73
CA MET A 1 13.74 5.03 -5.34
C MET A 1 13.50 6.32 -4.58
N GLN A 2 12.30 6.90 -4.64
CA GLN A 2 12.04 8.24 -4.09
C GLN A 2 10.94 8.21 -3.04
N THR A 3 11.24 8.75 -1.86
CA THR A 3 10.24 8.96 -0.80
C THR A 3 9.25 10.04 -1.20
N LEU A 4 7.98 9.78 -0.97
CA LEU A 4 6.90 10.72 -1.16
C LEU A 4 6.96 11.81 -0.10
N THR A 5 6.92 13.09 -0.48
CA THR A 5 7.00 14.22 0.46
C THR A 5 5.94 15.27 0.21
N ILE A 6 5.41 15.87 1.28
CA ILE A 6 4.50 17.02 1.26
C ILE A 6 5.10 18.10 2.15
N ASN A 7 5.28 19.32 1.61
CA ASN A 7 5.88 20.45 2.33
C ASN A 7 7.24 20.09 2.99
N GLY A 8 8.07 19.31 2.29
CA GLY A 8 9.39 18.88 2.76
C GLY A 8 9.39 17.77 3.82
N LYS A 9 8.21 17.23 4.18
CA LYS A 9 8.08 16.11 5.13
C LYS A 9 7.69 14.84 4.41
N ALA A 10 8.27 13.70 4.79
CA ALA A 10 7.88 12.41 4.26
C ALA A 10 6.41 12.12 4.56
N VAL A 11 5.68 11.66 3.56
CA VAL A 11 4.33 11.11 3.76
C VAL A 11 4.47 9.79 4.46
N THR A 12 3.71 9.63 5.54
CA THR A 12 3.65 8.39 6.30
C THR A 12 2.30 7.71 6.15
N ALA A 13 2.33 6.39 6.18
CA ALA A 13 1.15 5.56 6.40
C ALA A 13 1.35 4.83 7.74
N THR A 14 0.27 4.66 8.49
CA THR A 14 0.28 3.83 9.70
C THR A 14 -0.39 2.52 9.37
N ILE A 15 0.27 1.41 9.68
CA ILE A 15 -0.33 0.07 9.61
C ILE A 15 -0.61 -0.38 11.02
N ASP A 16 -1.86 -0.72 11.26
CA ASP A 16 -2.27 -1.41 12.46
C ASP A 16 -2.01 -2.90 12.28
N TRP A 17 -0.96 -3.47 12.87
CA TRP A 17 -0.67 -4.90 12.73
C TRP A 17 -1.48 -5.79 13.68
N TYR A 18 -2.29 -5.22 14.58
CA TYR A 18 -3.04 -5.97 15.60
C TYR A 18 -3.84 -7.15 15.04
N VAL A 19 -4.49 -6.95 13.89
CA VAL A 19 -5.30 -8.00 13.27
C VAL A 19 -4.43 -9.00 12.55
N PHE A 20 -3.44 -8.54 11.79
CA PHE A 20 -2.49 -9.41 11.09
C PHE A 20 -1.72 -10.34 12.05
N ASP A 21 -1.20 -9.79 13.16
CA ASP A 21 -0.42 -10.53 14.15
C ASP A 21 -1.26 -11.61 14.86
N ARG A 22 -2.55 -11.33 15.11
CA ARG A 22 -3.47 -12.35 15.64
C ARG A 22 -3.92 -13.34 14.56
N ALA A 23 -4.01 -12.91 13.32
CA ALA A 23 -4.40 -13.74 12.20
C ALA A 23 -3.32 -14.75 11.80
N LEU A 24 -2.03 -14.40 11.98
CA LEU A 24 -0.91 -15.32 11.79
C LEU A 24 -0.91 -16.52 12.76
N GLY A 25 -1.76 -16.52 13.80
CA GLY A 25 -1.90 -17.62 14.74
C GLY A 25 -3.23 -18.41 14.68
N ALA A 26 -4.35 -17.82 14.27
CA ALA A 26 -5.66 -18.48 14.46
C ALA A 26 -6.86 -17.97 13.62
N MET A 27 -6.70 -17.03 12.69
CA MET A 27 -7.87 -16.48 11.97
C MET A 27 -8.31 -17.40 10.83
N SER A 28 -9.63 -17.65 10.73
CA SER A 28 -10.17 -18.45 9.63
C SER A 28 -10.09 -17.69 8.31
N HIS A 29 -10.14 -18.40 7.18
CA HIS A 29 -10.18 -17.77 5.86
C HIS A 29 -11.42 -16.87 5.67
N GLU A 30 -12.53 -17.23 6.30
CA GLU A 30 -13.79 -16.46 6.27
C GLU A 30 -13.63 -15.12 7.01
N ASP A 31 -13.12 -15.16 8.24
CA ASP A 31 -12.85 -13.94 9.03
C ASP A 31 -11.84 -13.02 8.32
N ARG A 32 -10.82 -13.59 7.68
CA ARG A 32 -9.85 -12.83 6.88
C ARG A 32 -10.51 -12.16 5.68
N ASN A 33 -11.38 -12.88 4.97
CA ASN A 33 -12.10 -12.32 3.83
C ASN A 33 -13.12 -11.26 4.25
N GLU A 34 -13.78 -11.42 5.40
CA GLU A 34 -14.67 -10.41 5.98
C GLU A 34 -13.87 -9.16 6.40
N LEU A 35 -12.71 -9.35 7.03
CA LEU A 35 -11.80 -8.26 7.35
C LEU A 35 -11.36 -7.51 6.08
N ASP A 36 -10.90 -8.24 5.06
CA ASP A 36 -10.56 -7.70 3.74
C ASP A 36 -11.78 -7.08 3.04
N ALA A 37 -13.03 -7.40 3.42
CA ALA A 37 -14.24 -6.77 2.91
C ALA A 37 -14.59 -5.46 3.66
N THR A 38 -14.11 -5.28 4.89
CA THR A 38 -14.27 -4.04 5.69
C THR A 38 -13.23 -2.96 5.39
N ARG A 39 -12.53 -3.05 4.24
CA ARG A 39 -11.52 -2.10 3.74
C ARG A 39 -11.90 -0.65 4.03
N GLY A 40 -10.98 0.09 4.65
CA GLY A 40 -11.19 1.51 4.96
C GLY A 40 -11.83 1.81 6.33
N ALA A 41 -12.20 0.81 7.14
CA ALA A 41 -12.74 1.00 8.50
C ALA A 41 -11.71 0.64 9.59
N THR A 42 -11.59 1.44 10.66
CA THR A 42 -10.62 1.24 11.76
C THR A 42 -10.80 -0.11 12.43
N TRP A 43 -9.72 -0.89 12.53
CA TRP A 43 -9.74 -2.24 13.13
C TRP A 43 -9.42 -2.25 14.63
N HIS A 44 -8.58 -1.33 15.10
CA HIS A 44 -8.46 -1.08 16.53
C HIS A 44 -9.75 -0.44 17.08
N GLY A 45 -10.54 -1.27 17.76
CA GLY A 45 -11.53 -0.79 18.71
C GLY A 45 -10.83 0.03 19.80
N ASP A 46 -11.31 1.26 19.98
CA ASP A 46 -11.34 2.03 21.24
C ASP A 46 -10.16 1.81 22.22
N PRO A 47 -9.26 2.80 22.41
CA PRO A 47 -8.18 2.75 23.39
C PRO A 47 -8.63 2.45 24.83
N ASP A 48 -9.89 2.68 25.17
CA ASP A 48 -10.45 2.37 26.49
C ASP A 48 -10.82 0.88 26.66
N LYS A 49 -10.66 0.05 25.61
CA LYS A 49 -11.14 -1.34 25.56
C LYS A 49 -10.14 -2.39 25.05
N GLY A 50 -8.83 -2.10 25.09
CA GLY A 50 -7.81 -3.15 24.98
C GLY A 50 -6.94 -3.16 23.71
N GLY A 51 -6.52 -1.98 23.25
CA GLY A 51 -5.44 -1.90 22.26
C GLY A 51 -4.09 -2.42 22.79
N ILE A 52 -3.22 -2.93 21.90
CA ILE A 52 -1.85 -3.34 22.26
C ILE A 52 -0.93 -2.11 22.23
N PRO A 53 -0.08 -1.89 23.25
CA PRO A 53 1.02 -0.93 23.18
C PRO A 53 1.95 -1.29 22.01
N ASN A 54 2.14 -0.38 21.05
CA ASN A 54 2.93 -0.58 19.82
C ASN A 54 2.27 -1.47 18.75
N GLY A 55 0.94 -1.59 18.70
CA GLY A 55 0.25 -2.27 17.60
C GLY A 55 0.22 -1.49 16.27
N LEU A 56 0.80 -0.29 16.25
CA LEU A 56 0.83 0.60 15.09
C LEU A 56 2.27 0.85 14.66
N ASP A 57 2.59 0.45 13.44
CA ASP A 57 3.87 0.79 12.81
C ASP A 57 3.68 1.91 11.81
N THR A 58 4.66 2.82 11.76
CA THR A 58 4.65 3.94 10.83
C THR A 58 5.63 3.66 9.70
N TYR A 59 5.18 3.89 8.47
CA TYR A 59 5.92 3.63 7.26
C TYR A 59 6.05 4.87 6.40
N HIS A 60 7.20 5.03 5.73
CA HIS A 60 7.35 5.95 4.61
C HIS A 60 6.82 5.32 3.33
N ILE A 61 6.24 6.15 2.46
CA ILE A 61 5.82 5.72 1.12
C ILE A 61 6.92 6.03 0.13
N GLU A 62 7.30 5.03 -0.64
CA GLU A 62 8.27 5.17 -1.70
C GLU A 62 7.73 4.76 -3.05
N ILE A 63 8.16 5.47 -4.10
CA ILE A 63 7.75 5.22 -5.47
C ILE A 63 8.94 5.13 -6.44
N THR A 64 8.77 4.30 -7.46
CA THR A 64 9.68 4.11 -8.59
C THR A 64 8.90 3.56 -9.79
N ARG A 65 9.60 3.04 -10.80
CA ARG A 65 9.01 2.30 -11.92
C ARG A 65 9.48 0.86 -11.89
N TYR A 66 8.59 -0.05 -12.28
CA TYR A 66 9.02 -1.40 -12.66
C TYR A 66 9.91 -1.35 -13.89
N LYS A 67 11.04 -2.06 -13.84
CA LYS A 67 11.98 -2.16 -14.98
C LYS A 67 11.31 -2.68 -16.25
N ALA A 68 10.39 -3.64 -16.12
CA ALA A 68 9.60 -4.16 -17.22
C ALA A 68 8.27 -3.39 -17.32
N GLY A 69 7.95 -2.83 -18.47
CA GLY A 69 6.65 -2.20 -18.73
C GLY A 69 6.43 -0.82 -18.11
N ASN A 70 7.41 -0.26 -17.38
CA ASN A 70 7.39 1.10 -16.80
C ASN A 70 6.20 1.43 -15.88
N GLY A 71 5.48 0.41 -15.40
CA GLY A 71 4.38 0.58 -14.45
C GLY A 71 4.87 1.18 -13.13
N LEU A 72 4.00 1.90 -12.44
CA LEU A 72 4.33 2.49 -11.14
C LEU A 72 4.58 1.38 -10.12
N ALA A 73 5.72 1.47 -9.44
CA ALA A 73 6.07 0.61 -8.32
C ALA A 73 5.97 1.42 -7.03
N VAL A 74 5.11 0.96 -6.11
CA VAL A 74 4.85 1.58 -4.82
C VAL A 74 5.17 0.56 -3.73
N ARG A 75 5.96 0.97 -2.76
CA ARG A 75 6.23 0.22 -1.54
C ARG A 75 6.15 1.13 -0.34
N ILE A 76 5.97 0.52 0.81
CA ILE A 76 6.10 1.19 2.10
C ILE A 76 7.29 0.60 2.84
N ILE A 77 8.00 1.44 3.60
CA ILE A 77 9.20 1.07 4.36
C ILE A 77 9.02 1.53 5.79
N ASN A 78 9.28 0.65 6.76
CA ASN A 78 9.17 1.00 8.17
C ASN A 78 10.08 2.19 8.49
N THR A 79 9.58 3.12 9.30
CA THR A 79 10.33 4.30 9.74
C THR A 79 11.32 4.01 10.86
N ASP A 80 11.19 2.86 11.53
CA ASP A 80 12.15 2.37 12.52
C ASP A 80 13.43 1.87 11.82
N PRO A 81 14.59 2.52 12.04
CA PRO A 81 15.84 2.13 11.38
C PRO A 81 16.38 0.76 11.83
N GLU A 82 15.87 0.20 12.93
CA GLU A 82 16.22 -1.14 13.40
C GLU A 82 15.37 -2.23 12.72
N GLN A 83 14.32 -1.84 11.97
CA GLN A 83 13.42 -2.76 11.27
C GLN A 83 13.53 -2.61 9.75
N ASP A 84 14.02 -3.65 9.09
CA ASP A 84 14.05 -3.73 7.61
C ASP A 84 12.76 -4.35 7.05
N ASP A 85 11.62 -3.75 7.40
CA ASP A 85 10.31 -4.16 6.86
C ASP A 85 9.94 -3.33 5.64
N ILE A 86 9.80 -4.01 4.51
CA ILE A 86 9.45 -3.45 3.22
C ILE A 86 8.24 -4.21 2.67
N SER A 87 7.13 -3.51 2.52
CA SER A 87 5.90 -4.07 1.97
C SER A 87 5.63 -3.48 0.58
N PRO A 88 5.91 -4.21 -0.52
CA PRO A 88 5.49 -3.78 -1.86
C PRO A 88 3.97 -3.88 -1.96
N ILE A 89 3.30 -2.74 -2.08
CA ILE A 89 1.83 -2.66 -2.21
C ILE A 89 1.38 -2.70 -3.67
N SER A 90 2.30 -2.52 -4.62
CA SER A 90 2.05 -2.74 -6.04
C SER A 90 2.68 -4.05 -6.52
N GLN A 91 2.20 -4.58 -7.62
CA GLN A 91 2.82 -5.68 -8.37
C GLN A 91 2.82 -5.40 -9.88
N ASN A 92 3.81 -5.94 -10.59
CA ASN A 92 3.85 -5.90 -12.04
C ASN A 92 3.23 -7.17 -12.60
N ILE A 93 2.04 -7.06 -13.19
CA ILE A 93 1.33 -8.18 -13.80
C ILE A 93 1.42 -8.18 -15.33
N GLY A 94 2.32 -7.37 -15.92
CA GLY A 94 2.50 -7.28 -17.37
C GLY A 94 1.34 -6.60 -18.11
N GLN A 95 0.40 -6.00 -17.38
CA GLN A 95 -0.71 -5.24 -17.95
C GLN A 95 -0.42 -3.74 -17.86
N ALA A 96 -0.63 -3.03 -18.97
CA ALA A 96 -0.47 -1.59 -19.02
C ALA A 96 -1.43 -0.90 -18.05
N THR A 97 -0.94 0.14 -17.39
CA THR A 97 -1.77 1.01 -16.56
C THR A 97 -2.21 2.22 -17.40
N ALA A 98 -3.43 2.72 -17.18
CA ALA A 98 -4.00 3.80 -17.99
C ALA A 98 -3.39 5.18 -17.65
N ASP A 99 -2.87 5.33 -16.43
CA ASP A 99 -2.30 6.56 -15.88
C ASP A 99 -0.94 6.21 -15.23
N GLU A 100 0.05 7.11 -15.35
CA GLU A 100 1.38 6.90 -14.78
C GLU A 100 1.39 6.82 -13.25
N LEU A 101 0.33 7.30 -12.58
CA LEU A 101 0.11 7.19 -11.14
C LEU A 101 -0.84 6.05 -10.74
N THR A 102 -1.19 5.18 -11.69
CA THR A 102 -1.96 3.97 -11.38
C THR A 102 -1.05 2.75 -11.28
N PHE A 103 -1.40 1.84 -10.38
CA PHE A 103 -0.67 0.59 -10.15
C PHE A 103 -1.63 -0.54 -9.81
N TRP A 104 -1.24 -1.78 -10.12
CA TRP A 104 -1.98 -2.98 -9.72
C TRP A 104 -1.64 -3.34 -8.28
N GLU A 105 -2.63 -3.47 -7.40
CA GLU A 105 -2.41 -3.83 -6.00
C GLU A 105 -1.73 -5.20 -5.88
N ASN A 106 -0.84 -5.35 -4.90
CA ASN A 106 -0.17 -6.61 -4.62
C ASN A 106 -1.03 -7.52 -3.75
N HIS A 107 -1.48 -8.64 -4.32
CA HIS A 107 -2.27 -9.65 -3.61
C HIS A 107 -1.56 -10.26 -2.39
N ASN A 108 -0.23 -10.23 -2.34
CA ASN A 108 0.52 -10.73 -1.18
C ASN A 108 0.51 -9.75 -0.01
N ASN A 109 0.21 -8.47 -0.26
CA ASN A 109 0.24 -7.39 0.73
C ASN A 109 -1.09 -6.59 0.72
N LEU A 110 -2.22 -7.31 0.60
CA LEU A 110 -3.56 -6.69 0.59
C LEU A 110 -3.84 -5.92 1.88
N TYR A 111 -3.31 -6.39 3.00
CA TYR A 111 -3.46 -5.74 4.29
C TYR A 111 -2.87 -4.32 4.27
N ALA A 112 -1.59 -4.19 3.92
CA ALA A 112 -0.92 -2.90 3.77
C ALA A 112 -1.62 -1.97 2.74
N THR A 113 -2.11 -2.55 1.64
CA THR A 113 -2.90 -1.79 0.65
C THR A 113 -4.20 -1.24 1.28
N SER A 114 -4.89 -2.07 2.06
CA SER A 114 -6.14 -1.71 2.74
C SER A 114 -5.95 -0.62 3.81
N GLU A 115 -4.82 -0.65 4.53
CA GLU A 115 -4.45 0.42 5.47
C GLU A 115 -4.20 1.75 4.76
N MET A 116 -3.57 1.72 3.58
CA MET A 116 -3.35 2.93 2.79
C MET A 116 -4.65 3.48 2.18
N GLU A 117 -5.59 2.60 1.81
CA GLU A 117 -6.96 3.00 1.44
C GLU A 117 -7.67 3.67 2.63
N ARG A 118 -7.57 3.07 3.83
CA ARG A 118 -8.14 3.65 5.07
C ARG A 118 -7.56 5.02 5.40
N ALA A 119 -6.26 5.19 5.24
CA ALA A 119 -5.59 6.46 5.43
C ALA A 119 -5.97 7.50 4.36
N GLY A 120 -6.76 7.13 3.35
CA GLY A 120 -7.19 8.01 2.26
C GLY A 120 -6.05 8.39 1.32
N ILE A 121 -4.96 7.61 1.29
CA ILE A 121 -3.76 7.89 0.49
C ILE A 121 -3.93 7.36 -0.93
N ILE A 122 -4.54 6.19 -1.05
CA ILE A 122 -4.86 5.54 -2.32
C ILE A 122 -6.34 5.18 -2.36
N GLU A 123 -6.85 4.96 -3.56
CA GLU A 123 -8.22 4.50 -3.80
C GLU A 123 -8.29 3.57 -5.02
N PRO A 124 -9.26 2.65 -5.07
CA PRO A 124 -9.49 1.84 -6.26
C PRO A 124 -10.06 2.71 -7.39
N THR A 125 -9.67 2.40 -8.61
CA THR A 125 -10.22 3.08 -9.81
C THR A 125 -11.56 2.50 -10.28
N GLY A 126 -11.97 1.36 -9.72
CA GLY A 126 -13.10 0.56 -10.20
C GLY A 126 -12.73 -0.43 -11.31
N ILE A 127 -11.47 -0.47 -11.73
CA ILE A 127 -10.95 -1.44 -12.70
C ILE A 127 -10.26 -2.60 -11.96
N GLU A 128 -10.57 -3.82 -12.37
CA GLU A 128 -9.98 -5.04 -11.84
C GLU A 128 -9.51 -5.94 -12.97
N THR A 129 -8.59 -6.85 -12.66
CA THR A 129 -8.11 -7.85 -13.61
C THR A 129 -7.74 -9.13 -12.88
N THR A 130 -7.73 -10.24 -13.61
CA THR A 130 -7.28 -11.55 -13.13
C THR A 130 -6.00 -11.95 -13.85
N PHE A 131 -5.02 -12.49 -13.12
CA PHE A 131 -3.73 -12.86 -13.69
C PHE A 131 -3.16 -14.13 -13.03
N GLY A 132 -2.16 -14.71 -13.69
CA GLY A 132 -1.45 -15.90 -13.22
C GLY A 132 -2.27 -17.20 -13.30
N PRO A 133 -1.65 -18.35 -12.99
CA PRO A 133 -2.28 -19.67 -13.10
C PRO A 133 -3.40 -19.92 -12.06
N HIS A 134 -3.47 -19.09 -11.01
CA HIS A 134 -4.46 -19.21 -9.94
C HIS A 134 -5.61 -18.21 -10.06
N ASN A 135 -5.73 -17.49 -11.20
CA ASN A 135 -6.75 -16.46 -11.43
C ASN A 135 -6.82 -15.43 -10.29
N THR A 136 -5.66 -15.00 -9.80
CA THR A 136 -5.57 -14.02 -8.73
C THR A 136 -6.13 -12.69 -9.25
N THR A 137 -7.09 -12.11 -8.51
CA THR A 137 -7.63 -10.78 -8.83
C THR A 137 -6.71 -9.69 -8.28
N SER A 138 -6.55 -8.61 -9.04
CA SER A 138 -5.89 -7.38 -8.60
C SER A 138 -6.70 -6.17 -9.06
N ARG A 139 -6.90 -5.23 -8.15
CA ARG A 139 -7.51 -3.93 -8.43
C ARG A 139 -6.47 -2.93 -8.92
N LEU A 140 -6.86 -2.12 -9.89
CA LEU A 140 -6.07 -0.97 -10.31
C LEU A 140 -6.32 0.16 -9.31
N MET A 141 -5.26 0.57 -8.63
CA MET A 141 -5.24 1.59 -7.60
C MET A 141 -4.66 2.89 -8.15
N ARG A 142 -4.98 4.01 -7.49
CA ARG A 142 -4.36 5.32 -7.74
C ARG A 142 -4.15 6.08 -6.44
N PHE A 143 -3.24 7.05 -6.44
CA PHE A 143 -3.16 8.05 -5.36
C PHE A 143 -4.40 8.96 -5.37
N THR A 144 -4.93 9.26 -4.20
CA THR A 144 -6.02 10.23 -4.05
C THR A 144 -5.52 11.66 -4.28
N ALA A 145 -6.44 12.59 -4.51
CA ALA A 145 -6.12 13.97 -4.94
C ALA A 145 -5.01 14.68 -4.12
N PRO A 146 -4.98 14.60 -2.77
CA PRO A 146 -3.93 15.25 -1.97
C PRO A 146 -2.52 14.70 -2.23
N TYR A 147 -2.40 13.45 -2.70
CA TYR A 147 -1.14 12.74 -2.87
C TYR A 147 -0.69 12.63 -4.32
N ARG A 148 -1.54 12.98 -5.30
CA ARG A 148 -1.20 12.91 -6.74
C ARG A 148 -0.02 13.80 -7.11
N THR A 149 -0.05 15.09 -6.77
CA THR A 149 1.04 16.02 -7.10
C THR A 149 2.36 15.61 -6.43
N PRO A 150 2.38 15.34 -5.11
CA PRO A 150 3.56 14.77 -4.44
C PRO A 150 4.12 13.53 -5.14
N ALA A 151 3.24 12.62 -5.61
CA ALA A 151 3.65 11.39 -6.26
C ALA A 151 4.28 11.66 -7.63
N LEU A 152 3.70 12.56 -8.43
CA LEU A 152 4.31 12.98 -9.69
C LEU A 152 5.69 13.58 -9.49
N GLU A 153 5.84 14.46 -8.49
CA GLU A 153 7.13 15.10 -8.21
C GLU A 153 8.20 14.10 -7.75
N ALA A 154 7.83 13.16 -6.87
CA ALA A 154 8.74 12.10 -6.45
C ALA A 154 9.13 11.17 -7.62
N LEU A 155 8.20 10.86 -8.52
CA LEU A 155 8.46 10.03 -9.69
C LEU A 155 9.35 10.76 -10.70
N ALA A 156 9.13 12.06 -10.91
CA ALA A 156 9.95 12.89 -11.79
C ALA A 156 11.40 13.01 -11.28
N ARG A 157 11.60 13.16 -9.97
CA ARG A 157 12.95 13.13 -9.35
C ARG A 157 13.63 11.80 -9.60
N HIS A 158 12.93 10.70 -9.38
CA HIS A 158 13.44 9.36 -9.62
C HIS A 158 13.90 9.19 -11.08
N ASP A 159 13.06 9.60 -12.02
CA ASP A 159 13.32 9.46 -13.45
C ASP A 159 14.46 10.38 -13.92
N ALA A 160 14.70 11.52 -13.25
CA ALA A 160 15.84 12.40 -13.53
C ALA A 160 17.18 11.84 -13.04
N GLU A 161 17.19 11.18 -11.88
CA GLU A 161 18.42 10.60 -11.28
C GLU A 161 18.85 9.28 -11.91
N THR A 162 17.93 8.61 -12.61
CA THR A 162 18.15 7.28 -13.21
C THR A 162 18.43 7.32 -14.72
N ARG A 163 18.48 8.53 -15.31
CA ARG A 163 18.91 8.79 -16.70
C ARG A 163 20.42 8.97 -16.79
#